data_AF-A0A1F8B6I3-F1
#
_entry.id   AF-A0A1F8B6I3-F1
#
_cell.length_a   1.000
_cell.length_b   1.000
_cell.length_c   1.000
_cell.angle_alpha   90.00
_cell.angle_beta   90.00
_cell.angle_gamma   90.00
#
_symmetry.space_group_name_H-M   'P 1'
#
loop_
_entity.id
_entity.type
_entity.pdbx_description
1 polymer ?
#
loop_
_entity_poly.entity_id
_entity_poly.type
_entity_poly.pdbx_seq_one_letter_code
_entity_poly.pdbx_strand_id
1 'polypeptide(L)'
;MGHSITQIISHYAMMLYLLSITPMRKLPGSSLSIKGQTLIGILVAMAIFSILAHAIFLIVGSSYQLVSYNRARITARHLAQEKIELIRNLPYDNAGTSGGIPGGPLLQEENIVRNKLNFLIKTTIIYYDDPFDYTAPSDLLPTDYKRIRVEISWGGIAPSRNNPVVMISDIAPRGVETTAGGGTLSIVVFNANGDPVPQADVLIAASSATPAVNLSLKTADNGRIILPGAPACFSCYEITVTKPLYSTDRTYSTSEVTNPNKPHQTVIESELTEISFSIDKVSTLNISSHYDRENNFSPFPNFTFQLKGDKTIGTDSDSNPVYKFDQTLITNASGDLTLENMEWDSYRILLPEASLYVISGTNPLQPISLLADTTLNFSFALANQTTNTLLLTFLDTSDNPIASATAILSNGGFEQSKFSGEVPDPDFGQAFFSGLAEQTYTLEATKSGFIDFNGSIPVSGQTEEEITLTP
;
A
#
# COMPACT_ATOMS: atom_id res chain seq x y z
N MET A 1 -33.02 -36.82 38.19
CA MET A 1 -33.93 -37.15 39.31
C MET A 1 -33.92 -35.97 40.28
N GLY A 2 -34.70 -34.93 39.96
CA GLY A 2 -34.73 -33.68 40.71
C GLY A 2 -36.16 -33.39 41.10
N HIS A 3 -36.54 -33.73 42.33
CA HIS A 3 -37.68 -33.08 42.94
C HIS A 3 -37.21 -31.68 43.37
N SER A 4 -37.85 -30.66 42.81
CA SER A 4 -37.61 -29.26 43.20
C SER A 4 -37.86 -29.12 44.70
N ILE A 5 -36.98 -28.40 45.41
CA ILE A 5 -37.12 -28.06 46.84
C ILE A 5 -38.50 -27.46 47.14
N THR A 6 -39.13 -26.79 46.16
CA THR A 6 -40.50 -26.27 46.25
C THR A 6 -41.57 -27.37 46.41
N GLN A 7 -41.38 -28.56 45.81
CA GLN A 7 -42.30 -29.69 45.97
C GLN A 7 -42.20 -30.35 47.34
N ILE A 8 -41.01 -30.37 47.95
CA ILE A 8 -40.81 -30.93 49.30
C ILE A 8 -41.43 -30.00 50.35
N ILE A 9 -41.23 -28.68 50.21
CA ILE A 9 -41.85 -27.69 51.12
C ILE A 9 -43.38 -27.70 51.01
N SER A 10 -43.93 -27.86 49.79
CA SER A 10 -45.37 -27.99 49.55
C SER A 10 -45.98 -29.23 50.24
N HIS A 11 -45.31 -30.39 50.18
CA HIS A 11 -45.80 -31.61 50.82
C HIS A 11 -45.81 -31.51 52.36
N TYR A 12 -44.78 -30.91 52.97
CA TYR A 12 -44.73 -30.74 54.42
C TYR A 12 -45.70 -29.66 54.93
N ALA A 13 -45.90 -28.58 54.18
CA ALA A 13 -46.90 -27.55 54.51
C ALA A 13 -48.33 -28.10 54.45
N MET A 14 -48.64 -28.96 53.47
CA MET A 14 -49.96 -29.60 53.35
C MET A 14 -50.23 -30.59 54.49
N MET A 15 -49.20 -31.30 54.97
CA MET A 15 -49.31 -32.22 56.11
C MET A 15 -49.53 -31.47 57.45
N LEU A 16 -48.87 -30.32 57.65
CA LEU A 16 -49.10 -29.42 58.80
C LEU A 16 -50.49 -28.77 58.76
N TYR A 17 -51.01 -28.45 57.57
CA TYR A 17 -52.37 -27.90 57.40
C TYR A 17 -53.45 -28.94 57.74
N LEU A 18 -53.28 -30.20 57.33
CA LEU A 18 -54.20 -31.30 57.65
C LEU A 18 -54.26 -31.64 59.15
N LEU A 19 -53.20 -31.39 59.91
CA LEU A 19 -53.18 -31.52 61.37
C LEU A 19 -53.93 -30.40 62.11
N SER A 20 -54.30 -29.30 61.42
CA SER A 20 -54.91 -28.12 62.05
C SER A 20 -56.45 -28.03 61.97
N ILE A 21 -57.14 -28.91 61.23
CA ILE A 21 -58.59 -28.78 60.95
C ILE A 21 -59.42 -30.03 61.34
N THR A 22 -59.18 -30.63 62.50
CA THR A 22 -60.15 -31.59 63.08
C THR A 22 -60.58 -31.13 64.48
N PRO A 23 -61.84 -30.70 64.68
CA PRO A 23 -62.33 -30.37 66.01
C PRO A 23 -62.51 -31.66 66.81
N MET A 24 -61.71 -31.83 67.86
CA MET A 24 -61.83 -32.93 68.82
C MET A 24 -63.20 -32.89 69.52
N ARG A 25 -64.06 -33.86 69.21
CA ARG A 25 -65.32 -34.13 69.91
C ARG A 25 -65.00 -34.66 71.32
N LYS A 26 -65.35 -33.90 72.35
CA LYS A 26 -65.26 -34.32 73.76
C LYS A 26 -66.19 -35.51 74.02
N LEU A 27 -65.62 -36.66 74.38
CA LEU A 27 -66.32 -37.77 75.04
C LEU A 27 -66.07 -37.68 76.56
N PRO A 28 -67.06 -37.96 77.42
CA PRO A 28 -66.89 -37.85 78.86
C PRO A 28 -66.29 -39.13 79.44
N GLY A 29 -65.35 -38.97 80.38
CA GLY A 29 -64.98 -40.02 81.34
C GLY A 29 -64.01 -41.09 80.84
N SER A 30 -62.72 -40.76 80.78
CA SER A 30 -61.64 -41.69 81.18
C SER A 30 -60.40 -40.86 81.54
N SER A 31 -59.75 -41.18 82.66
CA SER A 31 -58.48 -40.56 83.02
C SER A 31 -57.40 -41.08 82.06
N LEU A 32 -57.23 -40.40 80.92
CA LEU A 32 -56.11 -40.68 80.03
C LEU A 32 -54.81 -40.46 80.81
N SER A 33 -53.97 -41.50 80.85
CA SER A 33 -52.65 -41.48 81.47
C SER A 33 -51.80 -40.35 80.87
N ILE A 34 -51.57 -39.31 81.68
CA ILE A 34 -50.79 -38.10 81.37
C ILE A 34 -49.39 -38.44 80.80
N LYS A 35 -48.87 -39.64 81.10
CA LYS A 35 -47.54 -40.12 80.68
C LYS A 35 -47.43 -40.45 79.18
N GLY A 36 -48.54 -40.75 78.48
CA GLY A 36 -48.52 -41.06 77.04
C GLY A 36 -48.45 -39.83 76.14
N GLN A 37 -49.12 -38.73 76.52
CA GLN A 37 -49.12 -37.48 75.75
C GLN A 37 -47.79 -36.72 75.87
N THR A 38 -47.12 -36.77 77.02
CA THR A 38 -45.80 -36.13 77.21
C THR A 38 -44.71 -36.81 76.38
N LEU A 39 -44.76 -38.13 76.20
CA LEU A 39 -43.79 -38.86 75.39
C LEU A 39 -43.92 -38.52 73.90
N ILE A 40 -45.16 -38.45 73.39
CA ILE A 40 -45.43 -38.06 72.00
C ILE A 40 -44.99 -36.60 71.76
N GLY A 41 -45.28 -35.69 72.70
CA GLY A 41 -44.85 -34.29 72.60
C GLY A 41 -43.32 -34.14 72.53
N ILE A 42 -42.57 -34.89 73.35
CA ILE A 42 -41.10 -34.88 73.34
C ILE A 42 -40.55 -35.45 72.02
N LEU A 43 -41.12 -36.54 71.51
CA LEU A 43 -40.70 -37.14 70.24
C LEU A 43 -40.91 -36.18 69.05
N VAL A 44 -42.06 -35.49 69.01
CA VAL A 44 -42.33 -34.49 67.98
C VAL A 44 -41.38 -33.30 68.11
N ALA A 45 -41.15 -32.80 69.32
CA ALA A 45 -40.20 -31.71 69.55
C ALA A 45 -38.76 -32.08 69.15
N MET A 46 -38.31 -33.30 69.46
CA MET A 46 -37.00 -33.80 69.05
C MET A 46 -36.88 -33.99 67.54
N ALA A 47 -37.95 -34.44 66.87
CA ALA A 47 -37.97 -34.57 65.41
C ALA A 47 -37.92 -33.20 64.72
N ILE A 48 -38.67 -32.21 65.20
CA ILE A 48 -38.63 -30.84 64.67
C ILE A 48 -37.25 -30.22 64.92
N PHE A 49 -36.70 -30.39 66.12
CA PHE A 49 -35.38 -29.87 66.46
C PHE A 49 -34.27 -30.49 65.61
N SER A 50 -34.30 -31.81 65.36
CA SER A 50 -33.28 -32.47 64.53
C SER A 50 -33.34 -32.02 63.08
N ILE A 51 -34.54 -31.81 62.52
CA ILE A 51 -34.72 -31.27 61.17
C ILE A 51 -34.16 -29.85 61.07
N LEU A 52 -34.48 -28.98 62.05
CA LEU A 52 -34.00 -27.59 62.08
C LEU A 52 -32.48 -27.53 62.28
N ALA A 53 -31.93 -28.31 63.21
CA ALA A 53 -30.49 -28.40 63.43
C ALA A 53 -29.76 -28.87 62.17
N HIS A 54 -30.28 -29.91 61.50
CA HIS A 54 -29.71 -30.41 60.25
C HIS A 54 -29.76 -29.35 59.14
N ALA A 55 -30.88 -28.64 58.99
CA ALA A 55 -31.01 -27.55 58.02
C ALA A 55 -29.96 -26.44 58.26
N ILE A 56 -29.74 -26.05 59.52
CA ILE A 56 -28.73 -25.06 59.88
C ILE A 56 -27.32 -25.56 59.54
N PHE A 57 -26.96 -26.80 59.90
CA PHE A 57 -25.66 -27.36 59.57
C PHE A 57 -25.42 -27.47 58.05
N LEU A 58 -26.44 -27.84 57.28
CA LEU A 58 -26.38 -27.84 55.82
C LEU A 58 -26.12 -26.43 55.27
N ILE A 59 -26.86 -25.42 55.75
CA ILE A 59 -26.69 -24.03 55.30
C ILE A 59 -25.28 -23.52 55.61
N VAL A 60 -24.77 -23.76 56.82
CA VAL A 60 -23.41 -23.34 57.21
C VAL A 60 -22.36 -24.05 56.37
N GLY A 61 -22.49 -25.36 56.17
CA GLY A 61 -21.57 -26.15 55.33
C GLY A 61 -21.56 -25.68 53.87
N SER A 62 -22.74 -25.49 53.28
CA SER A 62 -22.88 -24.98 51.90
C SER A 62 -22.35 -23.56 51.75
N SER A 63 -22.60 -22.68 52.74
CA SER A 63 -22.08 -21.31 52.73
C SER A 63 -20.55 -21.28 52.78
N TYR A 64 -19.94 -22.13 53.63
CA TYR A 64 -18.48 -22.26 53.69
C TYR A 64 -17.88 -22.77 52.37
N GLN A 65 -18.51 -23.77 51.76
CA GLN A 65 -18.10 -24.28 50.44
C GLN A 65 -18.22 -23.21 49.35
N LEU A 66 -19.32 -22.45 49.31
CA LEU A 66 -19.56 -21.39 48.33
C LEU A 66 -18.54 -20.26 48.47
N VAL A 67 -18.26 -19.80 49.69
CA VAL A 67 -17.24 -18.77 49.95
C VAL A 67 -15.85 -19.28 49.56
N SER A 68 -15.52 -20.51 49.92
CA SER A 68 -14.22 -21.13 49.56
C SER A 68 -14.05 -21.26 48.04
N TYR A 69 -15.10 -21.71 47.34
CA TYR A 69 -15.14 -21.79 45.89
C TYR A 69 -14.93 -20.43 45.23
N ASN A 70 -15.67 -19.40 45.68
CA ASN A 70 -15.57 -18.05 45.12
C ASN A 70 -14.18 -17.44 45.33
N ARG A 71 -13.58 -17.62 46.51
CA ARG A 71 -12.20 -17.16 46.78
C ARG A 71 -11.17 -17.85 45.89
N ALA A 72 -11.27 -19.18 45.75
CA ALA A 72 -10.39 -19.94 44.85
C ALA A 72 -10.57 -19.51 43.39
N ARG A 73 -11.81 -19.30 42.95
CA ARG A 73 -12.13 -18.86 41.58
C ARG A 73 -11.64 -17.44 41.28
N ILE A 74 -11.73 -16.51 42.22
CA ILE A 74 -11.15 -15.15 42.08
C ILE A 74 -9.63 -15.26 41.95
N THR A 75 -8.98 -16.06 42.80
CA THR A 75 -7.52 -16.28 42.74
C THR A 75 -7.11 -16.90 41.40
N ALA A 76 -7.87 -17.90 40.90
CA ALA A 76 -7.65 -18.50 39.60
C ALA A 76 -7.81 -17.50 38.46
N ARG A 77 -8.77 -16.57 38.52
CA ARG A 77 -8.88 -15.48 37.52
C ARG A 77 -7.67 -14.56 37.51
N HIS A 78 -7.16 -14.19 38.69
CA HIS A 78 -5.94 -13.37 38.76
C HIS A 78 -4.72 -14.10 38.22
N LEU A 79 -4.56 -15.40 38.54
CA LEU A 79 -3.48 -16.21 37.97
C LEU A 79 -3.60 -16.34 36.44
N ALA A 80 -4.83 -16.49 35.91
CA ALA A 80 -5.04 -16.57 34.47
C ALA A 80 -4.66 -15.25 33.79
N GLN A 81 -5.05 -14.11 34.37
CA GLN A 81 -4.66 -12.78 33.88
C GLN A 81 -3.14 -12.60 33.93
N GLU A 82 -2.50 -12.93 35.06
CA GLU A 82 -1.04 -12.86 35.22
C GLU A 82 -0.33 -13.67 34.12
N LYS A 83 -0.82 -14.88 33.81
CA LYS A 83 -0.27 -15.70 32.74
C LYS A 83 -0.50 -15.11 31.35
N ILE A 84 -1.69 -14.60 31.05
CA ILE A 84 -1.95 -13.95 29.75
C ILE A 84 -1.03 -12.73 29.56
N GLU A 85 -0.89 -11.88 30.58
CA GLU A 85 -0.02 -10.69 30.50
C GLU A 85 1.47 -11.06 30.41
N LEU A 86 1.90 -12.16 31.04
CA LEU A 86 3.25 -12.69 30.87
C LEU A 86 3.49 -13.12 29.41
N ILE A 87 2.54 -13.82 28.80
CA ILE A 87 2.65 -14.30 27.42
C ILE A 87 2.65 -13.12 26.43
N ARG A 88 1.81 -12.11 26.67
CA ARG A 88 1.76 -10.86 25.87
C ARG A 88 3.04 -10.04 25.89
N ASN A 89 3.85 -10.18 26.93
CA ASN A 89 5.12 -9.48 27.05
C ASN A 89 6.31 -10.26 26.47
N LEU A 90 6.10 -11.46 25.94
CA LEU A 90 7.15 -12.19 25.23
C LEU A 90 7.31 -11.69 23.78
N PRO A 91 8.52 -11.75 23.21
CA PRO A 91 8.69 -11.65 21.76
C PRO A 91 7.77 -12.66 21.05
N TYR A 92 7.18 -12.28 19.92
CA TYR A 92 6.18 -13.10 19.22
C TYR A 92 6.69 -14.52 18.95
N ASP A 93 7.94 -14.66 18.49
CA ASP A 93 8.56 -15.96 18.20
C ASP A 93 8.70 -16.84 19.45
N ASN A 94 8.91 -16.22 20.61
CA ASN A 94 9.00 -16.90 21.90
C ASN A 94 7.63 -17.19 22.53
N ALA A 95 6.52 -16.67 21.98
CA ALA A 95 5.19 -17.02 22.47
C ALA A 95 4.83 -18.44 21.99
N GLY A 96 5.25 -19.44 22.76
CA GLY A 96 5.05 -20.85 22.46
C GLY A 96 5.28 -21.70 23.69
N THR A 97 4.90 -22.97 23.63
CA THR A 97 5.08 -23.89 24.77
C THR A 97 6.18 -24.91 24.51
N SER A 98 6.85 -25.34 25.57
CA SER A 98 7.87 -26.37 25.53
C SER A 98 7.25 -27.68 25.07
N GLY A 99 7.73 -28.21 23.95
CA GLY A 99 7.16 -29.40 23.29
C GLY A 99 5.83 -29.15 22.57
N GLY A 100 5.42 -27.89 22.38
CA GLY A 100 4.24 -27.50 21.60
C GLY A 100 4.56 -27.02 20.19
N ILE A 101 3.52 -26.67 19.45
CA ILE A 101 3.58 -26.04 18.13
C ILE A 101 2.63 -24.83 18.18
N PRO A 102 3.13 -23.58 18.29
CA PRO A 102 4.54 -23.18 18.27
C PRO A 102 5.34 -23.61 19.51
N GLY A 103 6.62 -23.92 19.28
CA GLY A 103 7.59 -24.17 20.33
C GLY A 103 7.99 -22.88 21.05
N GLY A 104 8.22 -22.95 22.35
CA GLY A 104 8.67 -21.80 23.14
C GLY A 104 9.05 -22.16 24.58
N PRO A 105 9.42 -21.16 25.41
CA PRO A 105 9.96 -21.36 26.74
C PRO A 105 8.89 -21.67 27.81
N LEU A 106 7.59 -21.56 27.49
CA LEU A 106 6.52 -21.71 28.48
C LEU A 106 6.19 -23.18 28.73
N LEU A 107 5.92 -23.55 29.98
CA LEU A 107 5.44 -24.90 30.30
C LEU A 107 3.98 -25.08 29.87
N GLN A 108 3.63 -26.23 29.31
CA GLN A 108 2.24 -26.58 29.01
C GLN A 108 1.42 -26.83 30.28
N GLU A 109 2.05 -27.35 31.33
CA GLU A 109 1.43 -27.57 32.64
C GLU A 109 2.35 -27.14 33.78
N GLU A 110 1.82 -26.45 34.79
CA GLU A 110 2.56 -26.09 35.99
C GLU A 110 1.64 -26.04 37.23
N ASN A 111 2.22 -26.29 38.41
CA ASN A 111 1.52 -26.20 39.69
C ASN A 111 1.98 -24.95 40.44
N ILE A 112 1.03 -24.12 40.87
CA ILE A 112 1.29 -22.92 41.66
C ILE A 112 0.50 -22.96 42.96
N VAL A 113 1.19 -22.72 44.07
CA VAL A 113 0.56 -22.55 45.39
C VAL A 113 0.25 -21.07 45.64
N ARG A 114 -1.02 -20.72 45.79
CA ARG A 114 -1.48 -19.39 46.23
C ARG A 114 -2.47 -19.55 47.38
N ASN A 115 -2.34 -18.75 48.44
CA ASN A 115 -3.22 -18.81 49.61
C ASN A 115 -3.37 -20.22 50.22
N LYS A 116 -2.27 -20.99 50.24
CA LYS A 116 -2.21 -22.40 50.70
C LYS A 116 -3.07 -23.40 49.89
N LEU A 117 -3.52 -23.00 48.70
CA LEU A 117 -4.21 -23.87 47.75
C LEU A 117 -3.32 -24.09 46.52
N ASN A 118 -3.23 -25.34 46.05
CA ASN A 118 -2.53 -25.66 44.82
C ASN A 118 -3.46 -25.50 43.61
N PHE A 119 -2.96 -24.80 42.59
CA PHE A 119 -3.61 -24.58 41.31
C PHE A 119 -2.80 -25.26 40.20
N LEU A 120 -3.48 -26.02 39.35
CA LEU A 120 -2.91 -26.55 38.11
C LEU A 120 -3.26 -25.59 36.98
N ILE A 121 -2.23 -25.03 36.36
CA ILE A 121 -2.33 -24.15 35.20
C ILE A 121 -1.98 -24.98 33.97
N LYS A 122 -2.85 -24.95 32.96
CA LYS A 122 -2.59 -25.50 31.63
C LYS A 122 -2.56 -24.37 30.62
N THR A 123 -1.48 -24.28 29.87
CA THR A 123 -1.26 -23.27 28.84
C THR A 123 -1.22 -23.95 27.48
N THR A 124 -2.08 -23.53 26.57
CA THR A 124 -2.08 -23.97 25.18
C THR A 124 -1.89 -22.74 24.30
N ILE A 125 -0.95 -22.82 23.37
CA ILE A 125 -0.71 -21.81 22.35
C ILE A 125 -0.69 -22.55 21.02
N ILE A 126 -1.49 -22.09 20.07
CA ILE A 126 -1.55 -22.62 18.71
C ILE A 126 -1.49 -21.46 17.71
N TYR A 127 -1.01 -21.75 16.51
CA TYR A 127 -1.28 -20.89 15.36
C TYR A 127 -2.76 -20.94 15.02
N TYR A 128 -3.29 -19.81 14.54
CA TYR A 128 -4.66 -19.68 14.10
C TYR A 128 -4.68 -19.05 12.70
N ASP A 129 -5.50 -19.64 11.83
CA ASP A 129 -5.77 -19.24 10.44
C ASP A 129 -7.13 -18.51 10.45
N ASP A 130 -7.13 -17.20 10.23
CA ASP A 130 -8.31 -16.34 10.27
C ASP A 130 -9.01 -16.31 8.90
N PRO A 131 -10.32 -16.61 8.80
CA PRO A 131 -11.02 -16.62 7.52
C PRO A 131 -11.12 -15.27 6.76
N PHE A 132 -10.50 -14.20 7.24
CA PHE A 132 -10.60 -12.86 6.69
C PHE A 132 -9.92 -12.72 5.31
N ASP A 133 -8.81 -13.41 5.07
CA ASP A 133 -8.05 -13.38 3.81
C ASP A 133 -7.86 -14.79 3.22
N TYR A 134 -8.97 -15.55 3.24
CA TYR A 134 -9.07 -16.96 2.89
C TYR A 134 -8.56 -17.86 4.01
N THR A 135 -8.32 -19.14 3.72
CA THR A 135 -7.75 -20.11 4.67
C THR A 135 -6.86 -21.06 3.89
N ALA A 136 -5.98 -21.80 4.55
CA ALA A 136 -5.18 -22.83 3.90
C ALA A 136 -6.06 -23.82 3.09
N PRO A 137 -5.66 -24.23 1.87
CA PRO A 137 -4.38 -23.97 1.21
C PRO A 137 -4.39 -22.75 0.26
N SER A 138 -5.51 -22.01 0.18
CA SER A 138 -5.62 -20.84 -0.70
C SER A 138 -4.85 -19.64 -0.16
N ASP A 139 -4.78 -19.53 1.16
CA ASP A 139 -3.88 -18.63 1.85
C ASP A 139 -2.47 -19.26 1.98
N LEU A 140 -1.46 -18.47 1.63
CA LEU A 140 -0.03 -18.82 1.65
C LEU A 140 0.62 -18.50 3.01
N LEU A 141 -0.04 -17.74 3.88
CA LEU A 141 0.42 -17.40 5.23
C LEU A 141 -0.62 -17.78 6.32
N PRO A 142 -1.05 -19.05 6.46
CA PRO A 142 -2.20 -19.46 7.30
C PRO A 142 -1.94 -19.48 8.82
N THR A 143 -1.13 -18.54 9.31
CA THR A 143 -0.81 -18.38 10.72
C THR A 143 -0.85 -16.90 11.12
N ASP A 144 -2.00 -16.26 10.96
CA ASP A 144 -2.24 -14.84 11.23
C ASP A 144 -1.78 -14.41 12.62
N TYR A 145 -2.15 -15.21 13.62
CA TYR A 145 -1.83 -14.95 15.00
C TYR A 145 -1.74 -16.24 15.82
N LYS A 146 -1.23 -16.08 17.03
CA LYS A 146 -1.21 -17.15 18.03
C LYS A 146 -2.38 -16.99 18.97
N ARG A 147 -3.21 -18.03 19.08
CA ARG A 147 -4.29 -18.11 20.06
C ARG A 147 -3.81 -18.80 21.32
N ILE A 148 -3.96 -18.09 22.44
CA ILE A 148 -3.58 -18.53 23.77
C ILE A 148 -4.84 -18.96 24.51
N ARG A 149 -4.76 -20.12 25.16
CA ARG A 149 -5.76 -20.62 26.10
C ARG A 149 -5.07 -20.97 27.42
N VAL A 150 -5.40 -20.24 28.47
CA VAL A 150 -4.94 -20.52 29.85
C VAL A 150 -6.12 -21.08 30.64
N GLU A 151 -5.97 -22.30 31.13
CA GLU A 151 -6.95 -23.00 31.97
C GLU A 151 -6.40 -23.23 33.37
N ILE A 152 -7.15 -22.83 34.40
CA ILE A 152 -6.74 -22.97 35.79
C ILE A 152 -7.78 -23.78 36.56
N SER A 153 -7.31 -24.88 37.14
CA SER A 153 -8.09 -25.80 37.96
C SER A 153 -7.51 -25.91 39.37
N TRP A 154 -8.35 -26.25 40.35
CA TRP A 154 -7.93 -26.39 41.75
C TRP A 154 -8.69 -27.52 42.46
N GLY A 155 -8.01 -28.14 43.43
CA GLY A 155 -8.56 -29.18 44.30
C GLY A 155 -9.13 -28.64 45.61
N GLY A 156 -9.13 -29.48 46.66
CA GLY A 156 -9.46 -29.10 48.03
C GLY A 156 -10.95 -29.25 48.39
N ILE A 157 -11.40 -28.49 49.40
CA ILE A 157 -12.76 -28.59 50.00
C ILE A 157 -13.85 -28.17 49.01
N ALA A 158 -13.52 -27.26 48.09
CA ALA A 158 -14.42 -26.77 47.05
C ALA A 158 -13.70 -26.78 45.68
N PRO A 159 -13.48 -27.98 45.10
CA PRO A 159 -12.67 -28.15 43.90
C PRO A 159 -13.37 -27.58 42.65
N SER A 160 -12.60 -27.16 41.66
CA SER A 160 -13.13 -26.67 40.37
C SER A 160 -13.90 -27.74 39.61
N ARG A 161 -13.53 -29.02 39.78
CA ARG A 161 -14.05 -30.16 38.99
C ARG A 161 -14.03 -29.81 37.49
N ASN A 162 -15.18 -29.88 36.83
CA ASN A 162 -15.35 -29.59 35.40
C ASN A 162 -15.63 -28.11 35.10
N ASN A 163 -15.43 -27.20 36.07
CA ASN A 163 -15.63 -25.77 35.91
C ASN A 163 -14.35 -24.97 36.26
N PRO A 164 -13.25 -25.17 35.50
CA PRO A 164 -12.04 -24.38 35.65
C PRO A 164 -12.27 -22.93 35.22
N VAL A 165 -11.31 -22.05 35.52
CA VAL A 165 -11.27 -20.72 34.92
C VAL A 165 -10.49 -20.83 33.61
N VAL A 166 -11.12 -20.46 32.50
CA VAL A 166 -10.49 -20.40 31.17
C VAL A 166 -10.42 -18.94 30.73
N MET A 167 -9.25 -18.53 30.25
CA MET A 167 -9.04 -17.25 29.59
C MET A 167 -8.41 -17.49 28.22
N ILE A 168 -8.90 -16.78 27.21
CA ILE A 168 -8.41 -16.85 25.84
C ILE A 168 -7.95 -15.44 25.45
N SER A 169 -6.82 -15.36 24.76
CA SER A 169 -6.32 -14.13 24.15
C SER A 169 -5.61 -14.48 22.86
N ASP A 170 -5.58 -13.54 21.93
CA ASP A 170 -4.80 -13.63 20.70
C ASP A 170 -3.59 -12.69 20.79
N ILE A 171 -2.49 -13.03 20.11
CA ILE A 171 -1.30 -12.20 19.92
C ILE A 171 -0.92 -12.29 18.44
N ALA A 172 -0.81 -11.15 17.77
CA ALA A 172 -0.30 -11.03 16.41
C ALA A 172 1.18 -10.59 16.42
N PRO A 173 1.96 -10.90 15.36
CA PRO A 173 3.30 -10.34 15.19
C PRO A 173 3.24 -8.80 15.11
N ARG A 174 4.37 -8.14 15.41
CA ARG A 174 4.46 -6.69 15.18
C ARG A 174 4.59 -6.42 13.68
N GLY A 175 3.78 -5.52 13.16
CA GLY A 175 3.74 -5.22 11.72
C GLY A 175 2.61 -5.97 11.03
N VAL A 176 2.86 -6.38 9.79
CA VAL A 176 1.92 -7.16 9.00
C VAL A 176 2.26 -8.65 9.15
N GLU A 177 1.25 -9.51 9.01
CA GLU A 177 1.31 -10.97 9.16
C GLU A 177 2.59 -11.60 8.58
N THR A 178 3.29 -12.40 9.39
CA THR A 178 4.43 -13.18 8.92
C THR A 178 4.66 -14.44 9.76
N THR A 179 5.05 -15.52 9.09
CA THR A 179 5.38 -16.85 9.68
C THR A 179 6.86 -16.98 10.06
N ALA A 180 7.71 -16.10 9.53
CA ALA A 180 9.15 -16.00 9.77
C ALA A 180 9.56 -14.51 9.77
N GLY A 181 10.66 -14.12 10.40
CA GLY A 181 11.15 -12.72 10.34
C GLY A 181 11.13 -12.15 8.91
N GLY A 182 10.82 -10.85 8.79
CA GLY A 182 10.69 -10.19 7.49
C GLY A 182 10.10 -8.78 7.61
N GLY A 183 10.20 -8.00 6.53
CA GLY A 183 9.56 -6.69 6.40
C GLY A 183 8.28 -6.76 5.60
N THR A 184 7.69 -5.60 5.31
CA THR A 184 6.58 -5.47 4.36
C THR A 184 7.05 -4.71 3.14
N LEU A 185 6.96 -5.32 1.95
CA LEU A 185 7.18 -4.64 0.68
C LEU A 185 5.84 -4.21 0.09
N SER A 186 5.64 -2.91 -0.12
CA SER A 186 4.47 -2.40 -0.82
C SER A 186 4.85 -1.72 -2.13
N ILE A 187 4.16 -2.10 -3.19
CA ILE A 187 4.39 -1.62 -4.55
C ILE A 187 3.13 -0.93 -5.02
N VAL A 188 3.26 0.32 -5.47
CA VAL A 188 2.16 1.13 -5.99
C VAL A 188 2.40 1.40 -7.46
N VAL A 189 1.38 1.21 -8.29
CA VAL A 189 1.45 1.44 -9.74
C VAL A 189 0.35 2.40 -10.14
N PHE A 190 0.73 3.49 -10.81
CA PHE A 190 -0.17 4.55 -11.25
C PHE A 190 0.17 5.04 -12.66
N ASN A 191 -0.76 5.72 -13.31
CA ASN A 191 -0.62 6.23 -14.68
C ASN A 191 -0.16 7.70 -14.72
N ALA A 192 -0.08 8.32 -15.91
CA ALA A 192 0.38 9.71 -16.06
C ALA A 192 -0.54 10.72 -15.34
N ASN A 193 -1.82 10.38 -15.13
CA ASN A 193 -2.79 11.20 -14.41
C ASN A 193 -2.81 10.95 -12.90
N GLY A 194 -2.01 10.01 -12.39
CA GLY A 194 -1.99 9.62 -10.98
C GLY A 194 -3.06 8.59 -10.60
N ASP A 195 -3.82 8.07 -11.56
CA ASP A 195 -4.82 7.02 -11.30
C ASP A 195 -4.14 5.66 -11.11
N PRO A 196 -4.68 4.78 -10.24
CA PRO A 196 -4.14 3.45 -10.05
C PRO A 196 -4.22 2.61 -11.33
N VAL A 197 -3.18 1.83 -11.62
CA VAL A 197 -3.17 0.90 -12.76
C VAL A 197 -3.44 -0.52 -12.27
N PRO A 198 -4.67 -1.05 -12.43
CA PRO A 198 -5.00 -2.40 -12.01
C PRO A 198 -4.46 -3.44 -12.99
N GLN A 199 -4.25 -4.66 -12.51
CA GLN A 199 -3.82 -5.81 -13.30
C GLN A 199 -2.49 -5.63 -14.06
N ALA A 200 -1.63 -4.70 -13.63
CA ALA A 200 -0.28 -4.56 -14.12
C ALA A 200 0.57 -5.74 -13.65
N ASP A 201 1.37 -6.32 -14.55
CA ASP A 201 2.32 -7.38 -14.25
C ASP A 201 3.51 -6.82 -13.50
N VAL A 202 3.79 -7.39 -12.32
CA VAL A 202 4.90 -6.99 -11.44
C VAL A 202 5.78 -8.20 -11.21
N LEU A 203 7.01 -8.14 -11.76
CA LEU A 203 8.06 -9.12 -11.54
C LEU A 203 8.93 -8.64 -10.38
N ILE A 204 9.13 -9.51 -9.38
CA ILE A 204 9.89 -9.20 -8.16
C ILE A 204 10.93 -10.29 -7.96
N ALA A 205 12.21 -9.94 -8.04
CA ALA A 205 13.32 -10.84 -7.80
C ALA A 205 14.21 -10.33 -6.67
N ALA A 206 14.63 -11.22 -5.78
CA ALA A 206 15.65 -10.95 -4.76
C ALA A 206 16.45 -12.23 -4.52
N SER A 207 17.42 -12.50 -5.39
CA SER A 207 18.18 -13.75 -5.39
C SER A 207 19.16 -13.88 -4.21
N SER A 208 19.58 -12.75 -3.63
CA SER A 208 20.45 -12.69 -2.45
C SER A 208 19.70 -12.67 -1.11
N ALA A 209 18.37 -12.55 -1.14
CA ALA A 209 17.54 -12.67 0.06
C ALA A 209 17.49 -14.13 0.54
N THR A 210 17.19 -14.37 1.82
CA THR A 210 17.07 -15.72 2.39
C THR A 210 15.74 -15.87 3.14
N PRO A 211 14.78 -16.66 2.63
CA PRO A 211 14.81 -17.37 1.34
C PRO A 211 14.83 -16.41 0.13
N ALA A 212 15.33 -16.89 -1.01
CA ALA A 212 15.35 -16.12 -2.25
C ALA A 212 13.93 -15.88 -2.77
N VAL A 213 13.70 -14.71 -3.38
CA VAL A 213 12.39 -14.30 -3.92
C VAL A 213 12.43 -14.30 -5.44
N ASN A 214 11.40 -14.86 -6.07
CA ASN A 214 11.11 -14.74 -7.50
C ASN A 214 9.60 -14.87 -7.71
N LEU A 215 8.91 -13.74 -7.82
CA LEU A 215 7.45 -13.66 -7.90
C LEU A 215 7.04 -12.95 -9.18
N SER A 216 5.90 -13.38 -9.72
CA SER A 216 5.17 -12.68 -10.78
C SER A 216 3.74 -12.50 -10.31
N LEU A 217 3.35 -11.26 -10.09
CA LEU A 217 2.07 -10.88 -9.49
C LEU A 217 1.37 -9.85 -10.37
N LYS A 218 0.09 -9.63 -10.08
CA LYS A 218 -0.70 -8.55 -10.69
C LYS A 218 -1.17 -7.56 -9.64
N THR A 219 -1.16 -6.28 -9.98
CA THR A 219 -1.73 -5.26 -9.10
C THR A 219 -3.23 -5.46 -8.91
N ALA A 220 -3.73 -5.19 -7.69
CA ALA A 220 -5.15 -5.15 -7.40
C ALA A 220 -5.84 -3.93 -8.05
N ASP A 221 -7.16 -3.81 -7.90
CA ASP A 221 -7.96 -2.74 -8.50
C ASP A 221 -7.51 -1.32 -8.07
N ASN A 222 -6.88 -1.21 -6.91
CA ASN A 222 -6.28 0.03 -6.38
C ASN A 222 -4.82 0.25 -6.83
N GLY A 223 -4.31 -0.52 -7.81
CA GLY A 223 -2.96 -0.38 -8.34
C GLY A 223 -1.86 -0.83 -7.37
N ARG A 224 -2.20 -1.53 -6.28
CA ARG A 224 -1.25 -1.87 -5.21
C ARG A 224 -1.02 -3.38 -5.09
N ILE A 225 0.19 -3.72 -4.66
CA ILE A 225 0.59 -5.03 -4.12
C ILE A 225 1.17 -4.80 -2.72
N ILE A 226 0.80 -5.64 -1.76
CA ILE A 226 1.34 -5.63 -0.40
C ILE A 226 1.85 -7.04 -0.12
N LEU A 227 3.13 -7.17 0.18
CA LEU A 227 3.81 -8.43 0.48
C LEU A 227 4.39 -8.36 1.89
N PRO A 228 3.62 -8.78 2.90
CA PRO A 228 4.15 -8.92 4.24
C PRO A 228 5.04 -10.17 4.34
N GLY A 229 5.94 -10.19 5.32
CA GLY A 229 6.92 -11.27 5.47
C GLY A 229 7.98 -11.33 4.37
N ALA A 230 8.18 -10.23 3.61
CA ALA A 230 9.24 -10.13 2.62
C ALA A 230 10.61 -10.31 3.31
N PRO A 231 11.44 -11.29 2.91
CA PRO A 231 12.74 -11.53 3.52
C PRO A 231 13.63 -10.28 3.56
N ALA A 232 14.18 -9.96 4.73
CA ALA A 232 15.01 -8.79 4.88
C ALA A 232 16.31 -8.91 4.06
N CYS A 233 16.66 -7.85 3.34
CA CYS A 233 17.81 -7.83 2.45
C CYS A 233 18.12 -6.40 1.99
N PHE A 234 19.41 -6.07 1.86
CA PHE A 234 19.89 -4.74 1.50
C PHE A 234 20.04 -4.58 -0.02
N SER A 235 19.30 -3.62 -0.59
CA SER A 235 19.38 -3.19 -1.99
C SER A 235 19.34 -4.36 -3.00
N CYS A 236 18.40 -5.28 -2.84
CA CYS A 236 18.37 -6.51 -3.62
C CYS A 236 17.02 -6.85 -4.26
N TYR A 237 15.95 -6.14 -3.90
CA TYR A 237 14.66 -6.32 -4.54
C TYR A 237 14.66 -5.60 -5.89
N GLU A 238 14.73 -6.40 -6.95
CA GLU A 238 14.58 -6.02 -8.35
C GLU A 238 13.11 -6.11 -8.73
N ILE A 239 12.54 -4.96 -9.11
CA ILE A 239 11.12 -4.84 -9.40
C ILE A 239 10.97 -4.27 -10.80
N THR A 240 10.22 -4.97 -11.66
CA THR A 240 9.84 -4.51 -13.00
C THR A 240 8.33 -4.54 -13.14
N VAL A 241 7.76 -3.43 -13.57
CA VAL A 241 6.32 -3.26 -13.77
C VAL A 241 6.03 -3.04 -15.24
N THR A 242 5.11 -3.84 -15.79
CA THR A 242 4.68 -3.75 -17.18
C THR A 242 3.20 -4.09 -17.31
N LYS A 243 2.59 -3.71 -18.43
CA LYS A 243 1.25 -4.13 -18.80
C LYS A 243 1.15 -4.08 -20.33
N PRO A 244 0.43 -5.01 -20.99
CA PRO A 244 0.25 -4.95 -22.44
C PRO A 244 -0.26 -3.58 -22.89
N LEU A 245 0.36 -3.02 -23.93
CA LEU A 245 0.12 -1.66 -24.45
C LEU A 245 0.54 -0.50 -23.53
N TYR A 246 1.23 -0.76 -22.43
CA TYR A 246 1.74 0.27 -21.51
C TYR A 246 3.26 0.35 -21.56
N SER A 247 3.82 1.49 -21.14
CA SER A 247 5.25 1.64 -20.90
C SER A 247 5.71 0.73 -19.75
N THR A 248 7.03 0.64 -19.57
CA THR A 248 7.66 -0.15 -18.51
C THR A 248 8.44 0.76 -17.57
N ASP A 249 8.39 0.44 -16.28
CA ASP A 249 9.16 1.10 -15.22
C ASP A 249 9.79 0.04 -14.32
N ARG A 250 10.99 0.31 -13.80
CA ARG A 250 11.73 -0.67 -13.01
C ARG A 250 12.77 -0.03 -12.09
N THR A 251 13.28 -0.84 -11.18
CA THR A 251 14.48 -0.51 -10.41
C THR A 251 15.76 -0.76 -11.22
N TYR A 252 16.84 -0.07 -10.85
CA TYR A 252 18.15 -0.18 -11.50
C TYR A 252 19.25 -0.43 -10.47
N SER A 253 20.29 -1.16 -10.87
CA SER A 253 21.50 -1.36 -10.07
C SER A 253 22.46 -0.18 -10.18
N THR A 254 23.32 -0.02 -9.18
CA THR A 254 24.43 0.93 -9.22
C THR A 254 25.49 0.59 -10.28
N SER A 255 25.47 -0.67 -10.79
CA SER A 255 26.29 -1.08 -11.93
C SER A 255 25.70 -0.67 -13.28
N GLU A 256 24.38 -0.54 -13.40
CA GLU A 256 23.71 -0.03 -14.60
C GLU A 256 23.73 1.50 -14.65
N VAL A 257 23.44 2.15 -13.52
CA VAL A 257 23.40 3.61 -13.38
C VAL A 257 24.07 3.96 -12.05
N THR A 258 25.11 4.79 -12.04
CA THR A 258 25.91 5.03 -10.82
C THR A 258 25.06 5.50 -9.64
N ASN A 259 24.14 6.45 -9.88
CA ASN A 259 23.20 6.94 -8.88
C ASN A 259 21.77 6.83 -9.42
N PRO A 260 21.09 5.67 -9.29
CA PRO A 260 19.75 5.47 -9.84
C PRO A 260 18.68 6.32 -9.12
N ASN A 261 17.74 6.89 -9.88
CA ASN A 261 16.55 7.53 -9.32
C ASN A 261 15.61 6.51 -8.64
N LYS A 262 15.58 5.27 -9.15
CA LYS A 262 14.85 4.13 -8.57
C LYS A 262 15.82 2.97 -8.35
N PRO A 263 16.59 2.96 -7.24
CA PRO A 263 17.51 1.86 -6.95
C PRO A 263 16.76 0.59 -6.55
N HIS A 264 17.46 -0.54 -6.56
CA HIS A 264 17.00 -1.78 -5.92
C HIS A 264 16.57 -1.55 -4.47
N GLN A 265 15.46 -2.18 -4.07
CA GLN A 265 14.87 -1.90 -2.77
C GLN A 265 15.53 -2.70 -1.65
N THR A 266 15.59 -2.08 -0.48
CA THR A 266 16.02 -2.70 0.78
C THR A 266 14.78 -3.02 1.60
N VAL A 267 14.65 -4.25 2.08
CA VAL A 267 13.61 -4.64 3.04
C VAL A 267 14.27 -4.91 4.38
N ILE A 268 13.73 -4.31 5.45
CA ILE A 268 14.19 -4.48 6.83
C ILE A 268 13.09 -5.17 7.63
N GLU A 269 13.48 -6.07 8.54
CA GLU A 269 12.52 -6.78 9.38
C GLU A 269 11.63 -5.83 10.18
N SER A 270 10.33 -6.12 10.24
CA SER A 270 9.32 -5.31 10.92
C SER A 270 9.14 -3.87 10.40
N GLU A 271 9.71 -3.52 9.24
CA GLU A 271 9.54 -2.20 8.61
C GLU A 271 8.72 -2.28 7.31
N LEU A 272 8.10 -1.15 6.94
CA LEU A 272 7.44 -0.97 5.65
C LEU A 272 8.43 -0.36 4.66
N THR A 273 8.67 -1.05 3.56
CA THR A 273 9.34 -0.52 2.36
C THR A 273 8.28 -0.26 1.30
N GLU A 274 8.08 1.00 0.93
CA GLU A 274 7.13 1.39 -0.12
C GLU A 274 7.86 1.97 -1.33
N ILE A 275 7.51 1.50 -2.52
CA ILE A 275 8.01 2.03 -3.79
C ILE A 275 6.86 2.19 -4.79
N SER A 276 6.97 3.18 -5.66
CA SER A 276 5.95 3.49 -6.66
C SER A 276 6.52 3.49 -8.09
N PHE A 277 5.71 3.03 -9.04
CA PHE A 277 6.04 2.95 -10.47
C PHE A 277 4.97 3.66 -11.29
N SER A 278 5.42 4.39 -12.32
CA SER A 278 4.52 5.06 -13.26
C SER A 278 4.54 4.34 -14.60
N ILE A 279 3.42 3.73 -14.99
CA ILE A 279 3.21 3.16 -16.32
C ILE A 279 1.89 3.64 -16.90
N ASP A 280 1.85 3.89 -18.19
CA ASP A 280 0.65 4.33 -18.91
C ASP A 280 0.70 3.78 -20.33
N LYS A 281 -0.42 3.87 -21.03
CA LYS A 281 -0.51 3.44 -22.42
C LYS A 281 0.54 4.12 -23.29
N VAL A 282 1.21 3.33 -24.10
CA VAL A 282 2.20 3.84 -25.05
C VAL A 282 1.52 4.58 -26.20
N SER A 283 2.29 5.47 -26.82
CA SER A 283 1.88 6.36 -27.90
C SER A 283 2.66 6.08 -29.17
N THR A 284 2.21 6.67 -30.27
CA THR A 284 2.89 6.66 -31.56
C THR A 284 3.35 8.06 -31.91
N LEU A 285 4.63 8.24 -32.23
CA LEU A 285 5.19 9.49 -32.70
C LEU A 285 5.58 9.34 -34.17
N ASN A 286 4.87 10.03 -35.06
CA ASN A 286 5.20 10.13 -36.47
C ASN A 286 6.06 11.37 -36.69
N ILE A 287 7.26 11.19 -37.19
CA ILE A 287 8.24 12.24 -37.44
C ILE A 287 8.41 12.42 -38.94
N SER A 288 8.30 13.64 -39.45
CA SER A 288 8.62 13.98 -40.83
C SER A 288 9.68 15.08 -40.92
N SER A 289 10.65 14.87 -41.79
CA SER A 289 11.76 15.80 -42.05
C SER A 289 11.58 16.48 -43.40
N HIS A 290 11.75 17.79 -43.44
CA HIS A 290 11.51 18.63 -44.61
C HIS A 290 12.70 19.56 -44.88
N TYR A 291 12.88 19.98 -46.13
CA TYR A 291 13.69 21.16 -46.43
C TYR A 291 12.99 22.43 -45.91
N ASP A 292 13.72 23.53 -45.85
CA ASP A 292 13.18 24.84 -45.44
C ASP A 292 12.07 25.39 -46.35
N ARG A 293 11.49 26.50 -45.91
CA ARG A 293 10.39 27.22 -46.57
C ARG A 293 10.75 27.59 -48.01
N GLU A 294 11.98 28.01 -48.26
CA GLU A 294 12.49 28.39 -49.57
C GLU A 294 12.49 27.22 -50.58
N ASN A 295 12.55 25.99 -50.06
CA ASN A 295 12.45 24.75 -50.84
C ASN A 295 11.05 24.09 -50.74
N ASN A 296 10.03 24.90 -50.43
CA ASN A 296 8.61 24.53 -50.36
C ASN A 296 8.32 23.35 -49.42
N PHE A 297 9.09 23.19 -48.34
CA PHE A 297 8.96 22.07 -47.40
C PHE A 297 8.92 20.69 -48.08
N SER A 298 9.64 20.54 -49.19
CA SER A 298 9.76 19.24 -49.84
C SER A 298 10.38 18.22 -48.88
N PRO A 299 10.01 16.93 -48.94
CA PRO A 299 10.51 15.96 -47.99
C PRO A 299 12.04 15.82 -48.02
N PHE A 300 12.66 15.77 -46.85
CA PHE A 300 14.10 15.60 -46.68
C PHE A 300 14.41 14.12 -46.40
N PRO A 301 15.01 13.38 -47.35
CA PRO A 301 15.21 11.94 -47.17
C PRO A 301 16.40 11.60 -46.27
N ASN A 302 16.29 10.50 -45.54
CA ASN A 302 17.41 9.84 -44.83
C ASN A 302 18.19 10.75 -43.87
N PHE A 303 17.50 11.64 -43.17
CA PHE A 303 18.13 12.58 -42.26
C PHE A 303 18.39 11.94 -40.89
N THR A 304 19.61 12.07 -40.37
CA THR A 304 20.02 11.53 -39.07
C THR A 304 19.94 12.61 -37.98
N PHE A 305 19.31 12.29 -36.86
CA PHE A 305 19.13 13.19 -35.72
C PHE A 305 19.10 12.40 -34.41
N GLN A 306 19.26 13.08 -33.28
CA GLN A 306 19.09 12.52 -31.95
C GLN A 306 17.72 12.91 -31.40
N LEU A 307 16.95 11.95 -30.90
CA LEU A 307 15.70 12.17 -30.18
C LEU A 307 15.93 11.84 -28.70
N LYS A 308 15.71 12.82 -27.84
CA LYS A 308 15.96 12.72 -26.40
C LYS A 308 14.70 13.07 -25.61
N GLY A 309 14.33 12.24 -24.65
CA GLY A 309 13.25 12.50 -23.68
C GLY A 309 13.76 13.22 -22.44
N ASP A 310 12.89 13.86 -21.67
CA ASP A 310 13.25 14.57 -20.43
C ASP A 310 13.39 13.63 -19.22
N LYS A 311 12.76 12.45 -19.23
CA LYS A 311 12.87 11.48 -18.13
C LYS A 311 14.30 10.95 -17.97
N THR A 312 14.77 10.89 -16.73
CA THR A 312 16.08 10.31 -16.34
C THR A 312 15.93 9.08 -15.45
N ILE A 313 16.86 8.13 -15.60
CA ILE A 313 16.96 6.93 -14.75
C ILE A 313 17.94 7.11 -13.58
N GLY A 314 18.67 8.22 -13.55
CA GLY A 314 19.63 8.58 -12.51
C GLY A 314 20.74 9.47 -13.04
N THR A 315 21.90 9.45 -12.38
CA THR A 315 23.12 10.11 -12.87
C THR A 315 24.31 9.16 -12.96
N ASP A 316 25.27 9.51 -13.80
CA ASP A 316 26.58 8.87 -13.86
C ASP A 316 27.49 9.31 -12.69
N SER A 317 28.76 8.88 -12.74
CA SER A 317 29.79 9.20 -11.75
C SER A 317 30.17 10.68 -11.68
N ASP A 318 30.00 11.40 -12.80
CA ASP A 318 30.31 12.81 -12.93
C ASP A 318 29.09 13.70 -12.63
N SER A 319 28.00 13.08 -12.14
CA SER A 319 26.70 13.71 -11.87
C SER A 319 25.95 14.22 -13.11
N ASN A 320 26.29 13.71 -14.30
CA ASN A 320 25.50 14.00 -15.49
C ASN A 320 24.24 13.13 -15.53
N PRO A 321 23.10 13.67 -16.00
CA PRO A 321 21.86 12.91 -16.10
C PRO A 321 21.99 11.77 -17.12
N VAL A 322 21.51 10.58 -16.74
CA VAL A 322 21.33 9.44 -17.63
C VAL A 322 19.87 9.41 -18.06
N TYR A 323 19.61 9.78 -19.32
CA TYR A 323 18.26 9.83 -19.87
C TYR A 323 17.71 8.43 -20.14
N LYS A 324 16.40 8.26 -19.91
CA LYS A 324 15.69 7.01 -20.16
C LYS A 324 15.55 6.74 -21.66
N PHE A 325 15.30 7.79 -22.44
CA PHE A 325 15.23 7.75 -23.89
C PHE A 325 16.22 8.74 -24.49
N ASP A 326 17.24 8.22 -25.15
CA ASP A 326 18.21 9.00 -25.91
C ASP A 326 18.73 8.14 -27.07
N GLN A 327 18.26 8.40 -28.29
CA GLN A 327 18.56 7.57 -29.45
C GLN A 327 18.90 8.41 -30.68
N THR A 328 19.90 7.97 -31.43
CA THR A 328 20.15 8.46 -32.79
C THR A 328 19.24 7.69 -33.76
N LEU A 329 18.44 8.43 -34.51
CA LEU A 329 17.42 7.93 -35.43
C LEU A 329 17.66 8.47 -36.84
N ILE A 330 17.05 7.83 -37.83
CA ILE A 330 17.13 8.22 -39.23
C ILE A 330 15.74 8.15 -39.88
N THR A 331 15.37 9.17 -40.64
CA THR A 331 14.15 9.12 -41.47
C THR A 331 14.34 8.24 -42.69
N ASN A 332 13.26 7.84 -43.36
CA ASN A 332 13.33 7.03 -44.57
C ASN A 332 13.56 7.90 -45.84
N ALA A 333 13.51 7.27 -47.02
CA ALA A 333 13.67 7.97 -48.30
C ALA A 333 12.52 8.94 -48.66
N SER A 334 11.39 8.87 -47.96
CA SER A 334 10.29 9.83 -48.04
C SER A 334 10.38 10.92 -46.95
N GLY A 335 11.40 10.88 -46.10
CA GLY A 335 11.58 11.82 -45.00
C GLY A 335 10.76 11.49 -43.76
N ASP A 336 10.17 10.30 -43.67
CA ASP A 336 9.28 9.90 -42.57
C ASP A 336 9.94 8.87 -41.63
N LEU A 337 9.51 8.86 -40.36
CA LEU A 337 9.82 7.85 -39.37
C LEU A 337 8.63 7.68 -38.42
N THR A 338 8.17 6.45 -38.21
CA THR A 338 7.16 6.14 -37.20
C THR A 338 7.80 5.41 -36.03
N LEU A 339 7.67 5.99 -34.84
CA LEU A 339 8.07 5.37 -33.59
C LEU A 339 6.83 4.87 -32.87
N GLU A 340 6.69 3.54 -32.82
CA GLU A 340 5.66 2.87 -32.03
C GLU A 340 6.16 2.61 -30.61
N ASN A 341 5.23 2.47 -29.67
CA ASN A 341 5.51 2.16 -28.26
C ASN A 341 6.30 3.25 -27.51
N MET A 342 6.06 4.51 -27.84
CA MET A 342 6.68 5.65 -27.17
C MET A 342 6.03 5.87 -25.80
N GLU A 343 6.85 6.14 -24.79
CA GLU A 343 6.35 6.54 -23.47
C GLU A 343 5.88 8.00 -23.52
N TRP A 344 4.90 8.39 -22.69
CA TRP A 344 4.57 9.79 -22.55
C TRP A 344 5.77 10.53 -21.95
N ASP A 345 6.22 11.59 -22.59
CA ASP A 345 7.36 12.40 -22.17
C ASP A 345 7.37 13.72 -22.94
N SER A 346 8.29 14.61 -22.58
CA SER A 346 8.70 15.71 -23.44
C SER A 346 9.93 15.28 -24.24
N TYR A 347 9.86 15.39 -25.56
CA TYR A 347 10.93 14.98 -26.46
C TYR A 347 11.56 16.18 -27.19
N ARG A 348 12.86 16.11 -27.46
CA ARG A 348 13.59 17.10 -28.24
C ARG A 348 14.40 16.44 -29.34
N ILE A 349 14.42 17.06 -30.51
CA ILE A 349 15.37 16.75 -31.57
C ILE A 349 16.62 17.58 -31.38
N LEU A 350 17.75 16.89 -31.40
CA LEU A 350 19.08 17.47 -31.41
C LEU A 350 19.77 17.06 -32.71
N LEU A 351 20.40 18.03 -33.36
CA LEU A 351 21.20 17.75 -34.55
C LEU A 351 22.62 17.35 -34.14
N PRO A 352 23.29 16.44 -34.89
CA PRO A 352 24.70 16.15 -34.65
C PRO A 352 25.55 17.41 -34.74
N GLU A 353 26.60 17.54 -33.90
CA GLU A 353 27.48 18.73 -33.89
C GLU A 353 28.10 19.02 -35.28
N ALA A 354 28.35 17.98 -36.07
CA ALA A 354 28.90 18.08 -37.42
C ALA A 354 27.82 18.26 -38.52
N SER A 355 26.57 18.54 -38.16
CA SER A 355 25.47 18.72 -39.11
C SER A 355 25.72 19.90 -40.03
N LEU A 356 25.53 19.70 -41.34
CA LEU A 356 25.54 20.78 -42.35
C LEU A 356 24.22 21.56 -42.41
N TYR A 357 23.27 21.20 -41.54
CA TYR A 357 21.93 21.77 -41.48
C TYR A 357 21.61 22.26 -40.07
N VAL A 358 20.70 23.22 -39.99
CA VAL A 358 20.10 23.74 -38.76
C VAL A 358 18.58 23.61 -38.84
N ILE A 359 17.93 23.56 -37.68
CA ILE A 359 16.46 23.55 -37.61
C ILE A 359 15.95 24.94 -38.02
N SER A 360 15.08 24.98 -39.02
CA SER A 360 14.42 26.20 -39.51
C SER A 360 12.93 26.27 -39.16
N GLY A 361 12.39 25.22 -38.52
CA GLY A 361 11.05 25.19 -37.97
C GLY A 361 10.69 23.82 -37.41
N THR A 362 9.79 23.78 -36.44
CA THR A 362 9.18 22.58 -35.88
C THR A 362 7.70 22.75 -35.61
N ASN A 363 6.91 21.72 -35.89
CA ASN A 363 5.48 21.70 -35.61
C ASN A 363 5.03 20.31 -35.11
N PRO A 364 4.55 20.17 -33.87
CA PRO A 364 4.47 21.21 -32.84
C PRO A 364 5.86 21.76 -32.44
N LEU A 365 5.87 22.90 -31.73
CA LEU A 365 7.09 23.49 -31.19
C LEU A 365 7.80 22.53 -30.23
N GLN A 366 9.13 22.67 -30.13
CA GLN A 366 9.92 21.92 -29.16
C GLN A 366 9.93 22.60 -27.77
N PRO A 367 9.93 21.83 -26.66
CA PRO A 367 9.93 20.37 -26.63
C PRO A 367 8.55 19.77 -26.96
N ILE A 368 8.58 18.63 -27.64
CA ILE A 368 7.40 17.89 -28.12
C ILE A 368 6.73 17.20 -26.94
N SER A 369 5.56 17.69 -26.51
CA SER A 369 4.78 17.05 -25.46
C SER A 369 3.99 15.86 -26.01
N LEU A 370 4.49 14.64 -25.80
CA LEU A 370 3.79 13.40 -26.16
C LEU A 370 2.97 12.89 -24.97
N LEU A 371 1.63 12.95 -25.08
CA LEU A 371 0.72 12.40 -24.07
C LEU A 371 0.55 10.88 -24.24
N ALA A 372 0.15 10.18 -23.18
CA ALA A 372 -0.14 8.75 -23.23
C ALA A 372 -1.36 8.43 -24.11
N ASP A 373 -1.38 7.25 -24.74
CA ASP A 373 -2.46 6.78 -25.63
C ASP A 373 -2.78 7.74 -26.79
N THR A 374 -1.76 8.40 -27.35
CA THR A 374 -1.93 9.34 -28.46
C THR A 374 -1.11 8.95 -29.69
N THR A 375 -1.56 9.42 -30.84
CA THR A 375 -0.73 9.49 -32.04
C THR A 375 -0.44 10.95 -32.31
N LEU A 376 0.84 11.33 -32.26
CA LEU A 376 1.30 12.69 -32.53
C LEU A 376 2.07 12.73 -33.84
N ASN A 377 1.72 13.67 -34.70
CA ASN A 377 2.51 14.00 -35.89
C ASN A 377 3.40 15.19 -35.54
N PHE A 378 4.69 15.04 -35.78
CA PHE A 378 5.70 16.05 -35.59
C PHE A 378 6.49 16.21 -36.88
N SER A 379 6.59 17.44 -37.37
CA SER A 379 7.39 17.77 -38.54
C SER A 379 8.47 18.79 -38.16
N PHE A 380 9.63 18.68 -38.80
CA PHE A 380 10.68 19.68 -38.68
C PHE A 380 11.29 20.01 -40.04
N ALA A 381 11.64 21.27 -40.23
CA ALA A 381 12.29 21.79 -41.41
C ALA A 381 13.77 22.05 -41.15
N LEU A 382 14.58 21.82 -42.18
CA LEU A 382 16.03 21.96 -42.14
C LEU A 382 16.49 22.95 -43.21
N ALA A 383 17.28 23.94 -42.78
CA ALA A 383 17.98 24.86 -43.66
C ALA A 383 19.48 24.55 -43.68
N ASN A 384 20.17 24.93 -44.75
CA ASN A 384 21.63 24.85 -44.79
C ASN A 384 22.23 25.69 -43.66
N GLN A 385 23.23 25.15 -42.98
CA GLN A 385 23.95 25.86 -41.96
C GLN A 385 24.69 27.07 -42.58
N THR A 386 24.58 28.22 -41.93
CA THR A 386 25.34 29.43 -42.23
C THR A 386 26.02 29.92 -40.96
N THR A 387 26.90 30.92 -41.04
CA THR A 387 27.67 31.41 -39.88
C THR A 387 26.77 31.87 -38.74
N ASN A 388 25.72 32.65 -39.05
CA ASN A 388 24.72 33.05 -38.07
C ASN A 388 23.30 32.91 -38.62
N THR A 389 22.41 32.40 -37.80
CA THR A 389 21.00 32.16 -38.11
C THR A 389 20.13 32.65 -36.96
N LEU A 390 18.89 33.05 -37.26
CA LEU A 390 17.90 33.47 -36.29
C LEU A 390 16.58 32.75 -36.56
N LEU A 391 16.11 31.92 -35.61
CA LEU A 391 14.77 31.35 -35.63
C LEU A 391 13.89 32.12 -34.66
N LEU A 392 12.90 32.83 -35.19
CA LEU A 392 11.90 33.53 -34.39
C LEU A 392 10.68 32.63 -34.18
N THR A 393 10.16 32.57 -32.96
CA THR A 393 8.91 31.91 -32.63
C THR A 393 7.92 32.95 -32.11
N PHE A 394 6.76 33.08 -32.75
CA PHE A 394 5.73 34.04 -32.37
C PHE A 394 4.64 33.36 -31.56
N LEU A 395 4.41 33.84 -30.34
CA LEU A 395 3.44 33.28 -29.39
C LEU A 395 2.43 34.33 -28.95
N ASP A 396 1.20 33.91 -28.62
CA ASP A 396 0.27 34.73 -27.86
C ASP A 396 0.56 34.66 -26.35
N THR A 397 -0.22 35.38 -25.53
CA THR A 397 -0.05 35.36 -24.06
C THR A 397 -0.43 34.04 -23.38
N SER A 398 -0.87 33.04 -24.15
CA SER A 398 -1.21 31.68 -23.69
C SER A 398 -0.30 30.63 -24.34
N ASP A 399 0.86 31.04 -24.87
CA ASP A 399 1.88 30.21 -25.53
C ASP A 399 1.39 29.49 -26.79
N ASN A 400 0.33 29.99 -27.46
CA ASN A 400 -0.08 29.44 -28.75
C ASN A 400 0.72 30.07 -29.90
N PRO A 401 1.19 29.28 -30.88
CA PRO A 401 1.88 29.81 -32.05
C PRO A 401 0.99 30.72 -32.91
N ILE A 402 1.53 31.86 -33.33
CA ILE A 402 0.83 32.84 -34.17
C ILE A 402 1.24 32.68 -35.63
N ALA A 403 0.32 32.20 -36.46
CA ALA A 403 0.51 32.11 -37.91
C ALA A 403 0.62 33.49 -38.59
N SER A 404 1.40 33.58 -39.66
CA SER A 404 1.54 34.74 -40.55
C SER A 404 1.68 36.10 -39.83
N ALA A 405 2.42 36.12 -38.72
CA ALA A 405 3.00 37.32 -38.14
C ALA A 405 4.15 37.77 -39.04
N THR A 406 4.18 39.04 -39.41
CA THR A 406 5.27 39.59 -40.22
C THR A 406 6.43 39.99 -39.31
N ALA A 407 7.65 39.66 -39.72
CA ALA A 407 8.89 39.96 -39.04
C ALA A 407 9.80 40.73 -40.00
N ILE A 408 10.09 41.99 -39.69
CA ILE A 408 11.03 42.83 -40.43
C ILE A 408 12.30 42.94 -39.59
N LEU A 409 13.39 42.37 -40.09
CA LEU A 409 14.70 42.41 -39.46
C LEU A 409 15.58 43.41 -40.21
N SER A 410 16.08 44.43 -39.51
CA SER A 410 16.86 45.52 -40.13
C SER A 410 18.11 45.91 -39.33
N ASN A 411 19.14 46.40 -40.03
CA ASN A 411 20.29 47.07 -39.44
C ASN A 411 20.96 47.97 -40.49
N GLY A 412 20.75 49.30 -40.39
CA GLY A 412 21.57 50.37 -41.00
C GLY A 412 21.80 50.35 -42.52
N GLY A 413 21.36 49.32 -43.23
CA GLY A 413 21.70 48.96 -44.61
C GLY A 413 21.28 47.54 -45.00
N PHE A 414 20.95 46.67 -44.04
CA PHE A 414 20.24 45.39 -44.23
C PHE A 414 18.77 45.54 -43.85
N GLU A 415 17.87 44.96 -44.63
CA GLU A 415 16.46 44.79 -44.30
C GLU A 415 15.93 43.51 -44.96
N GLN A 416 15.28 42.64 -44.18
CA GLN A 416 14.61 41.45 -44.69
C GLN A 416 13.27 41.30 -44.00
N SER A 417 12.22 41.01 -44.78
CA SER A 417 10.90 40.67 -44.25
C SER A 417 10.62 39.19 -44.45
N LYS A 418 10.18 38.52 -43.38
CA LYS A 418 9.63 37.16 -43.42
C LYS A 418 8.31 37.13 -42.66
N PHE A 419 7.61 36.01 -42.75
CA PHE A 419 6.38 35.77 -42.02
C PHE A 419 6.43 34.40 -41.35
N SER A 420 5.74 34.27 -40.22
CA SER A 420 5.63 33.00 -39.53
C SER A 420 4.75 32.00 -40.29
N GLY A 421 5.10 30.71 -40.22
CA GLY A 421 4.38 29.67 -40.95
C GLY A 421 2.94 29.45 -40.49
N GLU A 422 2.16 28.77 -41.33
CA GLU A 422 0.76 28.44 -41.10
C GLU A 422 0.59 26.92 -40.92
N VAL A 423 -0.50 26.47 -40.32
CA VAL A 423 -0.79 25.02 -40.26
C VAL A 423 -1.07 24.50 -41.69
N PRO A 424 -0.51 23.35 -42.11
CA PRO A 424 0.24 22.36 -41.34
C PRO A 424 1.77 22.43 -41.54
N ASP A 425 2.32 23.56 -41.97
CA ASP A 425 3.75 23.70 -42.28
C ASP A 425 4.63 23.37 -41.05
N PRO A 426 5.85 22.84 -41.27
CA PRO A 426 6.78 22.56 -40.18
C PRO A 426 7.22 23.79 -39.39
N ASP A 427 7.12 25.00 -39.95
CA ASP A 427 7.49 26.25 -39.26
C ASP A 427 6.25 27.03 -38.76
N PHE A 428 5.16 26.34 -38.42
CA PHE A 428 3.96 26.97 -37.89
C PHE A 428 4.29 27.89 -36.70
N GLY A 429 3.96 29.18 -36.85
CA GLY A 429 4.28 30.19 -35.84
C GLY A 429 5.75 30.60 -35.78
N GLN A 430 6.61 30.15 -36.69
CA GLN A 430 8.04 30.44 -36.70
C GLN A 430 8.50 31.08 -38.01
N ALA A 431 9.53 31.93 -37.94
CA ALA A 431 10.18 32.56 -39.08
C ALA A 431 11.71 32.44 -38.96
N PHE A 432 12.34 31.84 -39.96
CA PHE A 432 13.77 31.55 -39.95
C PHE A 432 14.57 32.50 -40.84
N PHE A 433 15.64 33.10 -40.34
CA PHE A 433 16.58 33.94 -41.08
C PHE A 433 17.97 33.29 -41.12
N SER A 434 18.64 33.32 -42.26
CA SER A 434 19.96 32.73 -42.45
C SER A 434 20.93 33.68 -43.14
N GLY A 435 22.22 33.39 -43.06
CA GLY A 435 23.27 34.19 -43.68
C GLY A 435 23.46 35.55 -43.01
N LEU A 436 23.16 35.66 -41.72
CA LEU A 436 23.27 36.90 -40.97
C LEU A 436 24.72 37.18 -40.54
N ALA A 437 25.05 38.44 -40.37
CA ALA A 437 26.30 38.87 -39.73
C ALA A 437 26.12 38.79 -38.21
N GLU A 438 27.22 38.60 -37.47
CA GLU A 438 27.21 38.63 -36.01
C GLU A 438 27.08 40.09 -35.54
N GLN A 439 25.86 40.51 -35.20
CA GLN A 439 25.53 41.87 -34.79
C GLN A 439 24.13 41.95 -34.18
N THR A 440 23.78 43.10 -33.62
CA THR A 440 22.41 43.40 -33.18
C THR A 440 21.57 43.92 -34.34
N TYR A 441 20.37 43.37 -34.51
CA TYR A 441 19.37 43.79 -35.48
C TYR A 441 18.17 44.43 -34.76
N THR A 442 17.47 45.33 -35.44
CA THR A 442 16.14 45.79 -35.02
C THR A 442 15.10 44.86 -35.61
N LEU A 443 14.22 44.33 -34.77
CA LEU A 443 13.09 43.49 -35.15
C LEU A 443 11.80 44.28 -34.96
N GLU A 444 11.04 44.44 -36.03
CA GLU A 444 9.65 44.88 -36.00
C GLU A 444 8.75 43.70 -36.34
N ALA A 445 7.84 43.34 -35.44
CA ALA A 445 6.90 42.25 -35.67
C ALA A 445 5.45 42.73 -35.55
N THR A 446 4.65 42.42 -36.57
CA THR A 446 3.28 42.92 -36.71
C THR A 446 2.32 41.79 -37.05
N LYS A 447 1.14 41.79 -36.42
CA LYS A 447 0.02 40.91 -36.77
C LYS A 447 -1.30 41.64 -36.54
N SER A 448 -2.21 41.58 -37.49
CA SER A 448 -3.55 42.18 -37.33
C SER A 448 -4.24 41.62 -36.07
N GLY A 449 -4.73 42.52 -35.22
CA GLY A 449 -5.37 42.15 -33.96
C GLY A 449 -4.39 41.90 -32.81
N PHE A 450 -3.14 42.33 -32.96
CA PHE A 450 -2.12 42.35 -31.92
C PHE A 450 -1.41 43.71 -31.91
N ILE A 451 -0.80 44.05 -30.78
CA ILE A 451 0.10 45.20 -30.63
C ILE A 451 1.44 44.88 -31.30
N ASP A 452 1.93 45.81 -32.12
CA ASP A 452 3.21 45.69 -32.80
C ASP A 452 4.37 45.60 -31.79
N PHE A 453 5.30 44.69 -32.04
CA PHE A 453 6.53 44.54 -31.28
C PHE A 453 7.66 45.27 -31.99
N ASN A 454 8.47 46.02 -31.23
CA ASN A 454 9.73 46.60 -31.71
C ASN A 454 10.82 46.34 -30.68
N GLY A 455 11.88 45.65 -31.09
CA GLY A 455 12.96 45.24 -30.19
C GLY A 455 14.30 45.13 -30.90
N SER A 456 15.36 44.91 -30.11
CA SER A 456 16.70 44.66 -30.61
C SER A 456 17.11 43.22 -30.31
N ILE A 457 17.54 42.48 -31.33
CA ILE A 457 17.92 41.07 -31.23
C ILE A 457 19.41 40.93 -31.54
N PRO A 458 20.27 40.53 -30.58
CA PRO A 458 21.64 40.15 -30.86
C PRO A 458 21.68 38.80 -31.57
N VAL A 459 22.33 38.72 -32.72
CA VAL A 459 22.47 37.47 -33.49
C VAL A 459 23.92 37.03 -33.46
N SER A 460 24.16 35.79 -33.02
CA SER A 460 25.45 35.12 -33.00
C SER A 460 25.26 33.61 -33.04
N GLY A 461 25.95 32.91 -33.95
CA GLY A 461 25.80 31.48 -34.15
C GLY A 461 24.35 31.09 -34.49
N GLN A 462 23.83 30.04 -33.85
CA GLN A 462 22.43 29.66 -33.96
C GLN A 462 21.63 30.34 -32.85
N THR A 463 20.92 31.42 -33.19
CA THR A 463 20.10 32.19 -32.26
C THR A 463 18.63 31.77 -32.41
N GLU A 464 17.95 31.51 -31.29
CA GLU A 464 16.50 31.26 -31.24
C GLU A 464 15.89 32.29 -30.29
N GLU A 465 14.79 32.93 -30.69
CA GLU A 465 14.12 33.96 -29.88
C GLU A 465 12.60 33.80 -29.93
N GLU A 466 11.96 33.94 -28.76
CA GLU A 466 10.51 33.90 -28.62
C GLU A 466 9.95 35.32 -28.50
N ILE A 467 8.96 35.63 -29.34
CA ILE A 467 8.30 36.94 -29.41
C ILE A 467 6.84 36.77 -29.02
N THR A 468 6.48 37.23 -27.83
CA THR A 468 5.08 37.27 -27.39
C THR A 468 4.38 38.51 -27.93
N LEU A 469 3.32 38.32 -28.72
CA LEU A 469 2.44 39.40 -29.17
C LEU A 469 1.18 39.44 -28.29
N THR A 470 0.82 40.64 -27.85
CA THR A 470 -0.39 40.85 -27.04
C THR A 470 -1.56 41.28 -27.93
N PRO A 471 -2.75 40.64 -27.84
CA PRO A 471 -3.93 41.02 -28.62
C PRO A 471 -4.40 42.46 -28.42
#